data_AF-S5U5M1-F1
#
_entry.id   AF-S5U5M1-F1
#
_cell.length_a   1.000
_cell.length_b   1.000
_cell.length_c   1.000
_cell.angle_alpha   90.00
_cell.angle_beta   90.00
_cell.angle_gamma   90.00
#
_symmetry.space_group_name_H-M   'P 1'
#
loop_
_entity.id
_entity.type
_entity.pdbx_description
1 polymer ?
#
loop_
_entity_poly.entity_id
_entity_poly.type
_entity_poly.pdbx_seq_one_letter_code
_entity_poly.pdbx_strand_id
1 'polypeptide(L)' 'MPQLVPFFFLNQLFYGYLILFAILVLSSYVILPYILKLRIARIIIAKF' A
#
# COMPACT_ATOMS: atom_id res chain seq x y z
N MET A 1 21.35 20.32 -0.02
CA MET A 1 22.11 20.40 -1.29
C MET A 1 21.27 21.14 -2.33
N PRO A 2 21.88 21.85 -3.29
CA PRO A 2 21.17 22.67 -4.30
C PRO A 2 20.17 21.88 -5.18
N GLN A 3 20.17 20.54 -5.13
CA GLN A 3 19.20 19.67 -5.81
C GLN A 3 17.80 19.62 -5.17
N LEU A 4 17.69 19.88 -3.85
CA LEU A 4 16.42 19.90 -3.11
C LEU A 4 15.73 21.28 -3.16
N VAL A 5 16.16 22.14 -4.08
CA VAL A 5 15.70 23.51 -4.26
C VAL A 5 14.30 23.50 -4.91
N PRO A 6 13.40 24.43 -4.53
CA PRO A 6 12.00 24.11 -4.22
C PRO A 6 11.05 24.09 -5.42
N PHE A 7 11.53 24.31 -6.65
CA PHE A 7 10.64 24.43 -7.82
C PHE A 7 9.76 23.18 -8.03
N PHE A 8 10.21 22.00 -7.60
CA PHE A 8 9.45 20.75 -7.65
C PHE A 8 8.91 20.28 -6.29
N PHE A 9 9.00 21.09 -5.24
CA PHE A 9 8.62 20.67 -3.89
C PHE A 9 7.15 20.23 -3.80
N LEU A 10 6.23 21.04 -4.35
CA LEU A 10 4.80 20.70 -4.40
C LEU A 10 4.53 19.48 -5.27
N ASN A 11 5.26 19.33 -6.38
CA ASN A 11 5.11 18.18 -7.27
C ASN A 11 5.52 16.88 -6.56
N GLN A 12 6.68 16.88 -5.91
CA GLN A 12 7.20 15.73 -5.17
C GLN A 12 6.27 15.37 -3.99
N LEU A 13 5.78 16.36 -3.24
CA LEU A 13 4.83 16.13 -2.16
C LEU A 13 3.50 15.57 -2.67
N PHE A 14 2.92 16.16 -3.72
CA PHE A 14 1.63 15.73 -4.26
C PHE A 14 1.69 14.28 -4.73
N TYR A 15 2.66 13.94 -5.59
CA TYR A 15 2.81 12.56 -6.06
C TYR A 15 3.26 11.60 -4.97
N GLY A 16 4.07 12.06 -4.01
CA GLY A 16 4.45 11.27 -2.83
C GLY A 16 3.22 10.86 -2.01
N TYR A 17 2.35 11.82 -1.66
CA TYR A 17 1.12 11.52 -0.93
C TYR A 17 0.13 10.69 -1.76
N LEU A 18 0.01 10.95 -3.06
CA LEU A 18 -0.82 10.16 -3.96
C LEU A 18 -0.40 8.69 -3.95
N ILE A 19 0.91 8.42 -4.07
CA ILE A 19 1.45 7.05 -4.04
C ILE A 19 1.21 6.40 -2.68
N LEU A 20 1.48 7.11 -1.57
CA LEU A 20 1.22 6.58 -0.24
C LEU A 20 -0.26 6.25 -0.03
N PHE A 21 -1.16 7.09 -0.52
CA PHE A 21 -2.60 6.85 -0.48
C PHE A 21 -3.00 5.64 -1.34
N ALA A 22 -2.47 5.54 -2.57
CA ALA A 22 -2.72 4.39 -3.44
C ALA A 22 -2.24 3.08 -2.80
N ILE A 23 -1.04 3.08 -2.18
CA ILE A 23 -0.51 1.93 -1.44
C ILE A 23 -1.42 1.58 -0.27
N LEU A 24 -1.89 2.56 0.49
CA LEU A 24 -2.79 2.34 1.62
C LEU A 24 -4.09 1.67 1.17
N VAL A 25 -4.73 2.19 0.11
CA VAL A 25 -5.97 1.64 -0.42
C VAL A 25 -5.78 0.23 -0.98
N LEU A 26 -4.75 0.01 -1.81
CA LEU A 26 -4.44 -1.31 -2.38
C LEU A 26 -4.12 -2.34 -1.30
N SER A 27 -3.31 -1.94 -0.32
CA SER A 27 -2.96 -2.79 0.82
C SER A 27 -4.22 -3.21 1.60
N SER A 28 -5.06 -2.23 1.96
CA SER A 28 -6.26 -2.45 2.76
C SER A 28 -7.32 -3.30 2.05
N TYR A 29 -7.65 -2.99 0.80
CA TYR A 29 -8.80 -3.60 0.10
C TYR A 29 -8.45 -4.83 -0.72
N VAL A 30 -7.18 -4.99 -1.14
CA VAL A 30 -6.79 -6.07 -2.06
C VAL A 30 -5.82 -7.02 -1.38
N ILE A 31 -4.67 -6.52 -0.94
CA ILE A 31 -3.55 -7.37 -0.53
C ILE A 31 -3.84 -8.10 0.79
N LEU A 32 -4.17 -7.35 1.85
CA LEU A 32 -4.44 -7.92 3.17
C LEU A 32 -5.61 -8.91 3.18
N PRO A 33 -6.80 -8.59 2.62
CA PRO A 33 -7.92 -9.52 2.65
C PRO A 33 -7.65 -10.78 1.82
N TYR A 34 -6.89 -10.70 0.74
CA TYR A 34 -6.48 -11.87 -0.02
C TYR A 34 -5.60 -12.82 0.81
N ILE A 35 -4.60 -12.29 1.51
CA ILE A 35 -3.72 -13.08 2.40
C ILE A 35 -4.55 -13.72 3.52
N LEU A 36 -5.49 -12.98 4.11
CA LEU A 36 -6.38 -13.51 5.16
C LEU A 36 -7.24 -14.65 4.64
N LYS A 37 -7.84 -14.53 3.44
CA LYS A 37 -8.62 -15.60 2.81
C LYS A 37 -7.80 -16.87 2.63
N LEU A 38 -6.58 -16.75 2.11
CA LEU A 38 -5.69 -17.91 1.93
C LEU A 38 -5.33 -18.57 3.27
N ARG A 39 -5.05 -17.77 4.31
CA ARG A 39 -4.74 -18.29 5.64
C ARG A 39 -5.94 -19.01 6.26
N ILE A 40 -7.14 -18.42 6.16
CA ILE A 40 -8.37 -19.04 6.65
C ILE A 40 -8.65 -20.34 5.91
N ALA A 41 -8.50 -20.38 4.59
CA ALA A 41 -8.67 -21.59 3.80
C ALA A 41 -7.73 -22.72 4.25
N ARG A 42 -6.45 -22.42 4.51
CA ARG A 42 -5.49 -23.40 5.04
C ARG A 42 -5.86 -23.88 6.44
N ILE A 43 -6.32 -22.99 7.32
CA ILE A 43 -6.78 -23.35 8.67
C ILE A 43 -7.99 -24.28 8.60
N ILE A 44 -8.93 -24.02 7.69
CA ILE A 44 -10.10 -24.88 7.46
C ILE A 44 -9.64 -26.26 7.00
N ILE A 45 -8.80 -26.34 5.96
CA ILE A 45 -8.28 -27.63 5.43
C ILE A 45 -7.48 -28.41 6.48
N ALA A 46 -6.76 -27.73 7.39
CA ALA A 46 -5.96 -28.40 8.41
C ALA A 46 -6.78 -28.85 9.63
N LYS A 47 -7.95 -28.24 9.89
CA LYS A 47 -8.83 -28.59 11.02
C LYS A 47 -9.87 -29.64 10.68
N PHE A 48 -10.31 -29.70 9.42
CA PHE A 48 -11.22 -30.72 8.89
C PHE A 48 -10.42 -31.88 8.32
#